data_AF-A0A197JBF7-F1
#
_entry.id   AF-A0A197JBF7-F1
#
_cell.length_a   1.000
_cell.length_b   1.000
_cell.length_c   1.000
_cell.angle_alpha   90.00
_cell.angle_beta   90.00
_cell.angle_gamma   90.00
#
_symmetry.space_group_name_H-M   'P 1'
#
loop_
_entity.id
_entity.type
_entity.pdbx_description
1 polymer ?
#
loop_
_entity_poly.entity_id
_entity_poly.type
_entity_poly.pdbx_seq_one_letter_code
_entity_poly.pdbx_strand_id
1 'polypeptide(L)' 'MATWTIAHTSKPLLFRVLNEYDDASRGIYPRNPDATLSIDEHIAKGPNSPIGSQYISHCTRSRAGIENDLQTTTCA' A
#
# COMPACT_ATOMS: atom_id res chain seq x y z
N MET A 1 4.43 15.99 29.19
CA MET A 1 5.68 15.39 28.68
C MET A 1 5.30 14.44 27.55
N ALA A 2 5.86 14.59 26.35
CA ALA A 2 5.57 13.71 25.22
C ALA A 2 6.54 12.53 25.22
N THR A 3 6.02 11.32 25.22
CA THR A 3 6.80 10.09 25.13
C THR A 3 6.97 9.74 23.66
N TRP A 4 8.23 9.69 23.19
CA TRP A 4 8.56 9.28 21.83
C TRP A 4 9.04 7.84 21.85
N THR A 5 8.29 6.94 21.23
CA THR A 5 8.69 5.54 21.08
C THR A 5 9.34 5.37 19.71
N ILE A 6 10.65 5.14 19.68
CA ILE A 6 11.35 4.78 18.44
C ILE A 6 11.21 3.27 18.27
N ALA A 7 10.26 2.84 17.44
CA ALA A 7 10.16 1.46 17.02
C ALA A 7 11.26 1.16 15.99
N HIS A 8 12.35 0.53 16.42
CA HIS A 8 13.35 -0.04 15.50
C HIS A 8 12.74 -1.23 14.77
N THR A 9 12.13 -0.99 13.61
CA THR A 9 11.79 -2.07 12.69
C THR A 9 13.05 -2.42 11.91
N SER A 10 13.61 -3.61 12.09
CA SER A 10 14.71 -4.17 11.29
C SER A 10 14.36 -4.38 9.80
N LYS A 11 13.28 -3.77 9.33
CA LYS A 11 12.72 -3.94 7.99
C LYS A 11 12.94 -2.66 7.18
N PRO A 12 13.21 -2.79 5.87
CA PRO A 12 13.38 -1.63 4.99
C PRO A 12 12.15 -0.72 5.06
N LEU A 13 12.37 0.58 4.94
CA LEU A 13 11.26 1.53 4.76
C LEU A 13 10.46 1.13 3.52
N LEU A 14 9.16 0.95 3.72
CA LEU A 14 8.21 0.63 2.66
C LEU A 14 7.41 1.88 2.31
N PHE A 15 7.09 2.00 1.04
CA PHE A 15 6.33 3.12 0.50
C PHE A 15 5.05 2.61 -0.15
N ARG A 16 4.01 3.43 -0.15
CA ARG A 16 2.74 3.13 -0.80
C ARG A 16 2.19 4.40 -1.44
N VAL A 17 1.66 4.27 -2.65
CA VAL A 17 0.86 5.32 -3.28
C VAL A 17 -0.54 5.27 -2.69
N LEU A 18 -0.97 6.37 -2.08
CA LEU A 18 -2.32 6.52 -1.54
C LEU A 18 -3.30 6.84 -2.66
N ASN A 19 -4.47 6.22 -2.64
CA ASN A 19 -5.60 6.61 -3.47
C ASN A 19 -6.66 7.35 -2.63
N GLU A 20 -7.72 7.83 -3.27
CA GLU A 20 -8.83 8.55 -2.62
C GLU A 20 -9.54 7.76 -1.50
N TYR A 21 -9.38 6.43 -1.46
CA TYR A 21 -9.97 5.56 -0.44
C TYR A 21 -9.02 5.29 0.74
N ASP A 22 -7.75 5.69 0.63
CA ASP A 22 -6.75 5.50 1.66
C ASP A 22 -6.69 6.73 2.60
N ASP A 23 -7.03 6.56 3.88
CA ASP A 23 -6.90 7.61 4.89
C ASP A 23 -5.65 7.42 5.76
N ALA A 24 -4.56 8.07 5.37
CA ALA A 24 -3.28 7.98 6.10
C ALA A 24 -3.37 8.49 7.54
N SER A 25 -4.33 9.36 7.88
CA SER A 25 -4.48 9.89 9.25
C SER A 25 -4.98 8.84 10.23
N ARG A 26 -5.68 7.82 9.73
CA ARG A 26 -6.25 6.71 10.52
C ARG A 26 -5.47 5.42 10.37
N GLY A 27 -4.44 5.40 9.52
CA GLY A 27 -3.76 4.20 9.09
C GLY A 27 -4.44 3.53 7.91
N ILE A 28 -3.71 2.65 7.23
CA ILE A 28 -4.19 1.95 6.04
C ILE A 28 -4.76 0.59 6.46
N TYR A 29 -6.00 0.33 6.05
CA TYR A 29 -6.71 -0.92 6.34
C TYR A 29 -6.96 -1.72 5.06
N PRO A 30 -6.99 -3.06 5.13
CA PRO A 30 -7.43 -3.86 4.00
C PRO A 30 -8.90 -3.56 3.69
N ARG A 31 -9.29 -3.65 2.41
CA ARG A 31 -10.67 -3.38 1.99
C ARG A 31 -11.66 -4.39 2.55
N ASN A 32 -11.23 -5.64 2.66
CA ASN A 32 -11.99 -6.70 3.29
C ASN A 32 -11.04 -7.66 4.03
N PRO A 33 -10.91 -7.54 5.37
CA PRO A 33 -10.00 -8.38 6.15
C PRO A 33 -10.36 -9.87 6.11
N ASP A 34 -11.63 -10.21 5.84
CA ASP A 34 -12.13 -11.58 5.78
C ASP A 34 -12.15 -12.15 4.36
N ALA A 35 -11.61 -11.42 3.37
CA ALA A 35 -11.50 -11.92 2.01
C ALA A 35 -10.62 -13.17 1.93
N THR A 36 -11.02 -14.10 1.08
CA THR A 36 -10.29 -15.37 0.85
C THR A 36 -9.47 -15.35 -0.42
N LEU A 37 -9.09 -14.17 -0.92
CA LEU A 37 -8.26 -14.06 -2.13
C LEU A 37 -6.90 -14.71 -1.88
N SER A 38 -6.42 -15.45 -2.86
CA SER A 38 -5.00 -15.81 -2.91
C SER A 38 -4.13 -14.58 -3.18
N ILE A 39 -2.83 -14.67 -2.87
CA ILE A 39 -1.88 -13.59 -3.18
C ILE A 39 -1.84 -13.33 -4.69
N ASP A 40 -1.86 -14.37 -5.51
CA ASP A 40 -1.84 -14.25 -6.97
C ASP A 40 -3.07 -13.50 -7.49
N GLU A 41 -4.25 -13.79 -6.94
CA GLU A 41 -5.46 -13.05 -7.30
C GLU A 41 -5.45 -11.62 -6.78
N HIS A 42 -4.90 -11.36 -5.60
CA HIS A 42 -4.69 -9.99 -5.10
C HIS A 42 -3.77 -9.19 -6.03
N ILE A 43 -2.70 -9.80 -6.53
CA ILE A 43 -1.78 -9.14 -7.47
C ILE A 43 -2.49 -8.89 -8.81
N ALA A 44 -3.22 -9.90 -9.33
CA ALA A 44 -3.85 -9.81 -10.64
C ALA A 44 -5.07 -8.88 -10.68
N LYS A 45 -5.92 -8.92 -9.65
CA LYS A 45 -7.18 -8.17 -9.59
C LYS A 45 -7.06 -6.87 -8.80
N GLY A 46 -6.04 -6.75 -7.94
CA GLY A 46 -5.73 -5.57 -7.16
C GLY A 46 -6.97 -4.99 -6.45
N PRO A 47 -7.17 -3.66 -6.50
CA PRO A 47 -8.32 -3.01 -5.89
C PRO A 47 -9.66 -3.36 -6.56
N ASN A 48 -9.65 -3.95 -7.76
CA ASN A 48 -10.84 -4.16 -8.57
C ASN A 48 -11.55 -5.49 -8.29
N SER A 49 -11.07 -6.27 -7.32
CA SER A 49 -11.75 -7.49 -6.89
C SER A 49 -13.11 -7.16 -6.25
N PRO A 50 -14.22 -7.78 -6.68
CA PRO A 50 -15.55 -7.52 -6.13
C PRO A 50 -15.71 -7.95 -4.67
N ILE A 51 -14.92 -8.93 -4.22
CA ILE A 51 -14.92 -9.38 -2.81
C ILE A 51 -13.96 -8.58 -1.92
N GLY A 52 -13.22 -7.61 -2.49
CA GLY A 52 -12.13 -6.92 -1.80
C GLY A 52 -10.92 -7.82 -1.58
N SER A 53 -9.95 -7.34 -0.81
CA SER A 53 -8.73 -8.08 -0.44
C SER A 53 -8.35 -7.83 1.01
N GLN A 54 -7.80 -8.86 1.63
CA GLN A 54 -7.22 -8.86 2.97
C GLN A 54 -5.79 -8.33 3.00
N TYR A 55 -5.17 -8.11 1.84
CA TYR A 55 -3.80 -7.63 1.72
C TYR A 55 -3.71 -6.13 1.41
N ILE A 56 -2.65 -5.49 1.92
CA ILE A 56 -2.30 -4.10 1.62
C ILE A 56 -1.02 -4.10 0.79
N SER A 57 -1.10 -3.62 -0.46
CA SER A 57 0.07 -3.49 -1.34
C SER A 57 1.02 -2.40 -0.85
N HIS A 58 2.31 -2.70 -0.85
CA HIS A 58 3.40 -1.75 -0.62
C HIS A 58 4.51 -1.98 -1.64
N CYS A 59 5.40 -1.00 -1.80
CA CYS A 59 6.60 -1.14 -2.61
C CYS A 59 7.85 -0.88 -1.76
N THR A 60 8.93 -1.60 -2.08
CA THR A 60 10.26 -1.42 -1.49
C THR A 60 11.08 -0.37 -2.25
N ARG A 61 10.52 0.22 -3.30
CA ARG A 61 11.19 1.24 -4.11
C ARG A 61 11.32 2.53 -3.30
N SER A 62 12.43 3.24 -3.49
CA SER A 62 12.58 4.59 -2.92
C SER A 62 11.50 5.53 -3.46
N ARG A 63 11.22 6.61 -2.73
CA ARG A 63 10.32 7.69 -3.16
C ARG A 63 10.60 8.15 -4.61
N ALA A 64 11.88 8.31 -4.97
CA ALA A 64 12.29 8.69 -6.33
C ALA A 64 11.90 7.65 -7.39
N GLY A 65 11.91 6.35 -7.06
CA GLY A 65 11.45 5.31 -7.96
C GLY A 65 9.95 5.40 -8.24
N ILE A 66 9.16 5.72 -7.21
CA ILE A 66 7.70 5.88 -7.33
C ILE A 66 7.35 7.11 -8.16
N GLU A 67 8.03 8.23 -7.94
CA GLU A 67 7.80 9.49 -8.67
C GLU A 67 8.10 9.34 -10.18
N ASN A 68 9.11 8.56 -10.57
CA ASN A 68 9.42 8.28 -11.98
C ASN A 68 8.34 7.42 -12.68
N ASP A 69 7.76 6.43 -11.98
CA ASP A 69 6.72 5.57 -12.55
C ASP A 69 5.42 6.35 -12.79
N LEU A 70 5.08 7.31 -11.92
CA LEU A 70 3.91 8.17 -12.08
C LEU A 70 4.06 9.11 -13.28
N GLN A 71 5.26 9.64 -13.55
CA GLN A 71 5.52 10.50 -14.71
C GLN A 71 5.43 9.73 -16.03
N THR A 72 5.94 8.49 -16.09
CA THR A 72 5.90 7.68 -17.32
C THR A 72 4.50 7.18 -17.67
N THR A 73 3.58 7.10 -16.70
CA THR A 73 2.18 6.70 -16.95
C THR A 73 1.32 7.83 -17.54
N THR A 74 1.80 9.08 -17.56
CA THR A 74 1.03 10.25 -18.04
C THR A 74 1.33 10.62 -19.49
N CYS A 75 2.24 9.90 -20.17
CA CYS A 75 2.69 10.21 -21.54
C CYS A 75 2.44 9.07 -22.56
N ALA A 76 1.51 8.15 -22.28
CA ALA A 76 1.12 7.07 -23.19
C ALA A 76 -0.34 7.21 -23.64
#